data_AF-A0A8H6FYH2-F1
#
_entry.id   AF-A0A8H6FYH2-F1
#
_cell.length_a   1.000
_cell.length_b   1.000
_cell.length_c   1.000
_cell.angle_alpha   90.00
_cell.angle_beta   90.00
_cell.angle_gamma   90.00
#
_symmetry.space_group_name_H-M   'P 1'
#
loop_
_entity.id
_entity.type
_entity.pdbx_description
1 polymer ?
#
loop_
_entity_poly.entity_id
_entity_poly.type
_entity_poly.pdbx_seq_one_letter_code
_entity_poly.pdbx_strand_id
1 'polypeptide(L)'
;MLLCSRDWEMLIVGGGVPVPLDGLVALSAYVLNHALTSAVALDPEEAASHRFDSAFLEISSSEKLGALVRGGHYPGGYIRLFAVLERTGLADLHVINRESTMKLGKPEQRHCKEGRAEAIVSVIGATGWFIEAPRTETLRELEKDLFLGLYPTLFLRETAEMLGARFYSSIDNGQTFEEIFLPRWQFSEGDHPSVKLWSIEADGSVSIPEAAVLVPASHHEGMPLIASVTLAYLMDSGLYQKLGPAGRKGDRNRSIDLGEWEKNWLPFSRNYAVALINVKFLGRDYVRGILLEETRSGALVKVGVFTTRECLRKKGP
;
A
#
# COMPACT_ATOMS: atom_id res chain seq x y z
N MET A 1 -14.40 -12.07 13.41
CA MET A 1 -13.35 -12.43 14.40
C MET A 1 -13.76 -11.93 15.78
N LEU A 2 -13.39 -12.61 16.86
CA LEU A 2 -13.65 -12.13 18.23
C LEU A 2 -12.37 -11.51 18.81
N LEU A 3 -12.53 -10.45 19.62
CA LEU A 3 -11.43 -9.91 20.42
C LEU A 3 -11.46 -10.56 21.81
N CYS A 4 -10.33 -11.13 22.25
CA CYS A 4 -10.20 -11.71 23.58
C CYS A 4 -9.06 -11.06 24.39
N SER A 5 -9.12 -11.18 25.72
CA SER A 5 -8.00 -10.91 26.61
C SER A 5 -6.88 -11.94 26.43
N ARG A 6 -5.73 -11.72 27.08
CA ARG A 6 -4.63 -12.70 27.12
C ARG A 6 -5.07 -14.05 27.69
N ASP A 7 -6.07 -14.02 28.56
CA ASP A 7 -6.61 -15.16 29.31
C ASP A 7 -7.87 -15.74 28.61
N TRP A 8 -8.02 -15.43 27.32
CA TRP A 8 -9.09 -15.87 26.41
C TRP A 8 -10.51 -15.38 26.72
N GLU A 9 -10.68 -14.47 27.67
CA GLU A 9 -11.96 -13.83 27.97
C GLU A 9 -12.40 -12.95 26.80
N MET A 10 -13.60 -13.17 26.27
CA MET A 10 -14.13 -12.35 25.17
C MET A 10 -14.42 -10.92 25.64
N LEU A 11 -14.04 -9.91 24.84
CA LEU A 11 -14.51 -8.55 25.04
C LEU A 11 -16.03 -8.54 24.82
N ILE A 12 -16.79 -8.24 25.88
CA ILE A 12 -18.26 -8.15 25.86
C ILE A 12 -18.72 -6.71 26.12
N VAL A 13 -19.86 -6.35 25.52
CA VAL A 13 -20.64 -5.15 25.86
C VAL A 13 -21.93 -5.53 26.59
N GLY A 14 -22.72 -4.52 27.00
CA GLY A 14 -23.90 -4.70 27.85
C GLY A 14 -24.84 -5.82 27.38
N GLY A 15 -25.31 -6.62 28.33
CA GLY A 15 -26.07 -7.85 28.05
C GLY A 15 -25.20 -9.09 27.75
N GLY A 16 -23.86 -8.99 27.82
CA GLY A 16 -22.94 -10.10 27.56
C GLY A 16 -22.68 -10.36 26.07
N VAL A 17 -23.02 -9.40 25.20
CA VAL A 17 -22.84 -9.53 23.74
C VAL A 17 -21.35 -9.43 23.41
N PRO A 18 -20.71 -10.46 22.82
CA PRO A 18 -19.31 -10.40 22.44
C PRO A 18 -19.11 -9.40 21.30
N VAL A 19 -18.05 -8.61 21.36
CA VAL A 19 -17.76 -7.60 20.35
C VAL A 19 -16.94 -8.23 19.22
N PRO A 20 -17.48 -8.33 17.99
CA PRO A 20 -16.69 -8.77 16.86
C PRO A 20 -15.66 -7.69 16.49
N LEU A 21 -14.44 -8.13 16.17
CA LEU A 21 -13.33 -7.28 15.79
C LEU A 21 -13.58 -6.56 14.45
N ASP A 22 -14.27 -7.22 13.52
CA ASP A 22 -14.83 -6.62 12.31
C ASP A 22 -15.86 -5.50 12.63
N GLY A 23 -16.64 -5.65 13.71
CA GLY A 23 -17.50 -4.58 14.24
C GLY A 23 -16.70 -3.43 14.84
N LEU A 24 -15.66 -3.68 15.64
CA LEU A 24 -14.75 -2.64 16.16
C LEU A 24 -14.09 -1.86 15.03
N VAL A 25 -13.69 -2.54 13.97
CA VAL A 25 -13.07 -1.93 12.78
C VAL A 25 -14.06 -1.09 11.99
N ALA A 26 -15.26 -1.60 11.72
CA ALA A 26 -16.31 -0.83 11.06
C ALA A 26 -16.71 0.42 11.86
N LEU A 27 -16.83 0.30 13.19
CA LEU A 27 -17.06 1.43 14.09
C LEU A 27 -15.89 2.43 14.08
N SER A 28 -14.65 1.96 14.05
CA SER A 28 -13.46 2.83 14.00
C SER A 28 -13.36 3.59 12.68
N ALA A 29 -13.63 2.93 11.55
CA ALA A 29 -13.70 3.57 10.25
C ALA A 29 -14.86 4.58 10.17
N TYR A 30 -16.04 4.26 10.71
CA TYR A 30 -17.17 5.19 10.81
C TYR A 30 -16.82 6.42 11.66
N VAL A 31 -16.27 6.21 12.86
CA VAL A 31 -15.87 7.29 13.78
C VAL A 31 -14.81 8.18 13.16
N LEU A 32 -13.79 7.63 12.48
CA LEU A 32 -12.77 8.46 11.83
C LEU A 32 -13.36 9.27 10.66
N ASN A 33 -14.18 8.67 9.80
CA ASN A 33 -14.86 9.40 8.72
C ASN A 33 -15.73 10.53 9.28
N HIS A 34 -16.52 10.26 10.34
CA HIS A 34 -17.33 11.28 11.00
C HIS A 34 -16.47 12.37 11.65
N ALA A 35 -15.34 12.03 12.27
CA ALA A 35 -14.40 13.00 12.85
C ALA A 35 -13.87 13.97 11.79
N LEU A 36 -13.42 13.43 10.64
CA LEU A 36 -12.91 14.20 9.52
C LEU A 36 -13.99 15.10 8.91
N THR A 37 -15.22 14.59 8.72
CA THR A 37 -16.35 15.39 8.22
C THR A 37 -16.81 16.47 9.21
N SER A 38 -16.79 16.20 10.52
CA SER A 38 -17.17 17.19 11.54
C SER A 38 -16.11 18.28 11.74
N ALA A 39 -14.82 17.96 11.66
CA ALA A 39 -13.75 18.97 11.73
C ALA A 39 -13.90 20.01 10.58
N VAL A 40 -14.14 19.53 9.37
CA VAL A 40 -14.40 20.34 8.17
C VAL A 40 -15.64 21.24 8.30
N ALA A 41 -16.63 20.83 9.11
CA ALA A 41 -17.87 21.59 9.31
C ALA A 41 -17.78 22.65 10.43
N LEU A 42 -16.72 22.64 11.25
CA LEU A 42 -16.60 23.51 12.43
C LEU A 42 -15.86 24.82 12.18
N ASP A 43 -14.98 24.91 11.17
CA ASP A 43 -14.41 26.17 10.71
C ASP A 43 -14.38 26.25 9.16
N PRO A 44 -15.37 26.91 8.54
CA PRO A 44 -15.42 27.10 7.10
C PRO A 44 -14.37 28.06 6.52
N GLU A 45 -13.73 28.92 7.31
CA GLU A 45 -12.66 29.81 6.82
C GLU A 45 -11.30 29.12 6.91
N GLU A 46 -11.02 28.39 7.99
CA GLU A 46 -9.84 27.52 8.09
C GLU A 46 -9.91 26.42 7.00
N ALA A 47 -11.08 25.80 6.78
CA ALA A 47 -11.33 24.83 5.69
C ALA A 47 -11.51 25.45 4.28
N ALA A 48 -11.57 26.78 4.15
CA ALA A 48 -11.45 27.47 2.86
C ALA A 48 -9.99 27.86 2.55
N SER A 49 -9.20 28.15 3.59
CA SER A 49 -7.75 28.35 3.47
C SER A 49 -7.01 27.03 3.19
N HIS A 50 -7.37 25.97 3.92
CA HIS A 50 -7.05 24.58 3.65
C HIS A 50 -8.15 23.96 2.77
N ARG A 51 -8.07 24.16 1.44
CA ARG A 51 -9.10 23.81 0.43
C ARG A 51 -9.40 22.29 0.26
N PHE A 52 -9.52 21.52 1.33
CA PHE A 52 -9.14 20.10 1.33
C PHE A 52 -7.78 19.91 0.62
N ASP A 53 -6.80 20.75 0.97
CA ASP A 53 -5.41 20.53 0.55
C ASP A 53 -5.05 19.09 0.86
N SER A 54 -4.38 18.39 -0.07
CA SER A 54 -4.05 17.00 0.16
C SER A 54 -3.18 16.82 1.41
N ALA A 55 -2.50 17.88 1.86
CA ALA A 55 -1.94 18.06 3.20
C ALA A 55 -2.77 17.44 4.34
N PHE A 56 -4.11 17.59 4.37
CA PHE A 56 -4.94 17.02 5.44
C PHE A 56 -5.13 15.48 5.31
N LEU A 57 -5.04 14.95 4.09
CA LEU A 57 -4.91 13.50 3.85
C LEU A 57 -3.46 13.02 4.11
N GLU A 58 -2.46 13.87 3.93
CA GLU A 58 -1.01 13.59 4.02
C GLU A 58 -0.43 13.73 5.45
N ILE A 59 -1.14 14.34 6.41
CA ILE A 59 -0.81 14.25 7.85
C ILE A 59 -0.95 12.79 8.29
N SER A 60 0.04 12.21 8.95
CA SER A 60 -0.03 10.78 9.30
C SER A 60 -1.25 10.43 10.18
N SER A 61 -1.77 9.20 10.08
CA SER A 61 -2.82 8.68 10.99
C SER A 61 -2.51 8.96 12.46
N SER A 62 -1.23 8.90 12.86
CA SER A 62 -0.77 9.15 14.22
C SER A 62 -0.89 10.62 14.65
N GLU A 63 -0.68 11.57 13.74
CA GLU A 63 -0.78 13.01 13.99
C GLU A 63 -2.24 13.49 13.92
N LYS A 64 -3.05 12.92 13.01
CA LYS A 64 -4.51 13.07 13.00
C LYS A 64 -5.10 12.66 14.35
N LEU A 65 -4.77 11.45 14.84
CA LEU A 65 -5.17 11.03 16.19
C LEU A 65 -4.57 11.91 17.29
N GLY A 66 -3.32 12.35 17.16
CA GLY A 66 -2.66 13.25 18.11
C GLY A 66 -3.37 14.61 18.24
N ALA A 67 -3.91 15.16 17.15
CA ALA A 67 -4.73 16.37 17.17
C ALA A 67 -6.08 16.11 17.85
N LEU A 68 -6.78 15.03 17.47
CA LEU A 68 -8.06 14.63 18.06
C LEU A 68 -7.96 14.33 19.57
N VAL A 69 -6.82 13.80 20.04
CA VAL A 69 -6.47 13.63 21.47
C VAL A 69 -6.30 14.98 22.16
N ARG A 70 -5.56 15.92 21.55
CA ARG A 70 -5.32 17.26 22.15
C ARG A 70 -6.61 18.09 22.26
N GLY A 71 -7.54 17.94 21.32
CA GLY A 71 -8.89 18.53 21.42
C GLY A 71 -9.84 17.82 22.40
N GLY A 72 -9.42 16.69 23.00
CA GLY A 72 -10.23 15.93 23.95
C GLY A 72 -11.44 15.21 23.34
N HIS A 73 -11.54 15.13 22.01
CA HIS A 73 -12.75 14.68 21.32
C HIS A 73 -13.04 13.17 21.45
N TYR A 74 -12.06 12.35 21.84
CA TYR A 74 -12.20 10.90 21.90
C TYR A 74 -11.61 10.28 23.18
N PRO A 75 -12.26 9.26 23.77
CA PRO A 75 -11.72 8.52 24.91
C PRO A 75 -10.38 7.85 24.57
N GLY A 76 -9.41 7.94 25.48
CA GLY A 76 -8.07 7.36 25.29
C GLY A 76 -8.05 5.84 25.04
N GLY A 77 -9.11 5.12 25.41
CA GLY A 77 -9.29 3.71 25.06
C GLY A 77 -9.49 3.46 23.56
N TYR A 78 -10.30 4.29 22.89
CA TYR A 78 -10.51 4.25 21.44
C TYR A 78 -9.20 4.51 20.69
N ILE A 79 -8.47 5.55 21.11
CA ILE A 79 -7.17 5.94 20.55
C ILE A 79 -6.14 4.81 20.67
N ARG A 80 -6.10 4.10 21.80
CA ARG A 80 -5.23 2.92 21.97
C ARG A 80 -5.65 1.74 21.10
N LEU A 81 -6.96 1.48 20.97
CA LEU A 81 -7.48 0.43 20.10
C LEU A 81 -7.14 0.71 18.63
N PHE A 82 -7.41 1.92 18.14
CA PHE A 82 -7.07 2.34 16.78
C PHE A 82 -5.56 2.22 16.51
N ALA A 83 -4.72 2.68 17.44
CA ALA A 83 -3.27 2.55 17.31
C ALA A 83 -2.79 1.08 17.31
N VAL A 84 -3.52 0.14 17.91
CA VAL A 84 -3.26 -1.31 17.77
C VAL A 84 -3.71 -1.78 16.39
N LEU A 85 -4.93 -1.45 15.96
CA LEU A 85 -5.49 -1.83 14.66
C LEU A 85 -4.57 -1.41 13.50
N GLU A 86 -4.09 -0.17 13.48
CA GLU A 86 -3.12 0.35 12.50
C GLU A 86 -1.81 -0.47 12.52
N ARG A 87 -1.20 -0.64 13.70
CA ARG A 87 0.11 -1.34 13.86
C ARG A 87 0.08 -2.82 13.50
N THR A 88 -1.11 -3.42 13.51
CA THR A 88 -1.33 -4.83 13.10
C THR A 88 -1.94 -4.96 11.70
N GLY A 89 -2.22 -3.85 11.00
CA GLY A 89 -2.96 -3.84 9.72
C GLY A 89 -4.43 -4.32 9.83
N LEU A 90 -4.94 -4.45 11.05
CA LEU A 90 -6.30 -4.93 11.32
C LEU A 90 -7.34 -3.81 11.14
N ALA A 91 -6.93 -2.54 11.05
CA ALA A 91 -7.80 -1.45 10.62
C ALA A 91 -8.48 -1.73 9.26
N ASP A 92 -7.79 -2.45 8.39
CA ASP A 92 -8.25 -2.79 7.04
C ASP A 92 -9.06 -4.10 6.98
N LEU A 93 -9.38 -4.76 8.11
CA LEU A 93 -10.17 -6.01 8.14
C LEU A 93 -11.45 -5.98 7.30
N HIS A 94 -12.08 -4.80 7.20
CA HIS A 94 -13.31 -4.56 6.44
C HIS A 94 -13.11 -4.40 4.92
N VAL A 95 -11.85 -4.25 4.46
CA VAL A 95 -11.42 -4.11 3.06
C VAL A 95 -10.31 -5.09 2.65
N ILE A 96 -9.95 -6.07 3.50
CA ILE A 96 -9.00 -7.13 3.15
C ILE A 96 -9.40 -7.80 1.82
N ASN A 97 -8.44 -7.79 0.90
CA ASN A 97 -8.44 -8.61 -0.30
C ASN A 97 -7.25 -9.60 -0.25
N ARG A 98 -7.10 -10.43 -1.28
CA ARG A 98 -6.01 -11.42 -1.37
C ARG A 98 -4.64 -10.76 -1.28
N GLU A 99 -4.46 -9.64 -1.97
CA GLU A 99 -3.20 -8.88 -2.00
C GLU A 99 -2.84 -8.31 -0.62
N SER A 100 -3.81 -7.79 0.12
CA SER A 100 -3.59 -7.22 1.46
C SER A 100 -3.27 -8.31 2.49
N THR A 101 -3.69 -9.56 2.24
CA THR A 101 -3.31 -10.68 3.11
C THR A 101 -1.80 -10.98 3.04
N MET A 102 -1.14 -10.76 1.90
CA MET A 102 0.33 -10.81 1.80
C MET A 102 1.01 -9.74 2.66
N LYS A 103 0.39 -8.56 2.83
CA LYS A 103 0.90 -7.48 3.69
C LYS A 103 0.75 -7.81 5.18
N LEU A 104 -0.34 -8.47 5.57
CA LEU A 104 -0.60 -8.94 6.95
C LEU A 104 0.24 -10.16 7.35
N GLY A 105 0.84 -10.85 6.38
CA GLY A 105 1.65 -12.03 6.62
C GLY A 105 3.13 -11.77 6.99
N LYS A 106 3.51 -10.50 7.18
CA LYS A 106 4.90 -10.07 7.42
C LYS A 106 5.55 -10.82 8.62
N PRO A 107 6.74 -11.44 8.44
CA PRO A 107 7.37 -12.26 9.48
C PRO A 107 7.64 -11.52 10.79
N GLU A 108 7.93 -10.22 10.74
CA GLU A 108 8.23 -9.38 11.91
C GLU A 108 7.00 -9.20 12.81
N GLN A 109 5.80 -9.37 12.25
CA GLN A 109 4.52 -9.30 12.96
C GLN A 109 4.01 -10.69 13.41
N ARG A 110 4.71 -11.78 13.05
CA ARG A 110 4.27 -13.16 13.30
C ARG A 110 5.04 -13.84 14.43
N HIS A 111 4.30 -14.55 15.28
CA HIS A 111 4.88 -15.42 16.29
C HIS A 111 5.39 -16.74 15.69
N CYS A 112 4.66 -17.30 14.73
CA CYS A 112 5.05 -18.51 14.00
C CYS A 112 6.20 -18.20 13.02
N LYS A 113 7.35 -18.87 13.21
CA LYS A 113 8.54 -18.70 12.36
C LYS A 113 8.61 -19.65 11.17
N GLU A 114 7.79 -20.68 11.18
CA GLU A 114 7.66 -21.76 10.18
C GLU A 114 6.19 -21.84 9.71
N GLY A 115 5.93 -22.45 8.55
CA GLY A 115 4.58 -22.63 7.99
C GLY A 115 3.92 -21.33 7.53
N ARG A 116 4.71 -20.31 7.15
CA ARG A 116 4.23 -18.93 6.95
C ARG A 116 3.36 -18.81 5.72
N ALA A 117 3.75 -19.45 4.63
CA ALA A 117 2.97 -19.47 3.39
C ALA A 117 1.68 -20.27 3.59
N GLU A 118 1.75 -21.49 4.14
CA GLU A 118 0.59 -22.36 4.45
C GLU A 118 -0.54 -21.60 5.18
N ALA A 119 -0.18 -20.78 6.17
CA ALA A 119 -1.12 -19.94 6.93
C ALA A 119 -1.81 -18.79 6.13
N ILE A 120 -1.44 -18.57 4.87
CA ILE A 120 -2.00 -17.54 3.95
C ILE A 120 -2.57 -18.17 2.68
N VAL A 121 -1.98 -19.29 2.24
CA VAL A 121 -2.33 -20.06 1.04
C VAL A 121 -3.85 -20.26 0.88
N SER A 122 -4.55 -20.59 1.97
CA SER A 122 -6.00 -20.78 1.98
C SER A 122 -6.83 -19.50 1.74
N VAL A 123 -6.26 -18.32 2.02
CA VAL A 123 -6.92 -17.01 1.84
C VAL A 123 -6.69 -16.46 0.43
N ILE A 124 -5.49 -16.67 -0.12
CA ILE A 124 -5.15 -16.28 -1.50
C ILE A 124 -5.72 -17.27 -2.52
N GLY A 125 -5.73 -18.56 -2.17
CA GLY A 125 -6.05 -19.68 -3.06
C GLY A 125 -4.82 -20.28 -3.77
N ALA A 126 -3.62 -19.72 -3.57
CA ALA A 126 -2.36 -20.18 -4.16
C ALA A 126 -1.92 -21.49 -3.48
N THR A 127 -2.44 -22.62 -3.96
CA THR A 127 -2.35 -23.95 -3.34
C THR A 127 -1.53 -24.93 -4.16
N GLY A 128 -1.32 -24.66 -5.45
CA GLY A 128 -0.56 -25.51 -6.38
C GLY A 128 0.86 -25.75 -5.90
N TRP A 129 1.61 -24.69 -5.54
CA TRP A 129 3.00 -24.81 -5.07
C TRP A 129 3.19 -25.77 -3.89
N PHE A 130 2.16 -25.95 -3.05
CA PHE A 130 2.17 -26.83 -1.88
C PHE A 130 1.67 -28.24 -2.20
N ILE A 131 0.71 -28.36 -3.12
CA ILE A 131 0.15 -29.66 -3.56
C ILE A 131 1.11 -30.37 -4.53
N GLU A 132 1.82 -29.61 -5.36
CA GLU A 132 2.75 -30.08 -6.39
C GLU A 132 4.20 -30.13 -5.91
N ALA A 133 4.50 -29.58 -4.72
CA ALA A 133 5.79 -29.78 -4.06
C ALA A 133 6.15 -31.28 -3.99
N PRO A 134 7.41 -31.66 -4.24
CA PRO A 134 7.83 -33.06 -4.10
C PRO A 134 7.51 -33.56 -2.69
N ARG A 135 6.78 -34.67 -2.56
CA ARG A 135 6.38 -35.25 -1.26
C ARG A 135 7.54 -35.65 -0.34
N THR A 136 8.77 -35.56 -0.84
CA THR A 136 10.04 -35.74 -0.13
C THR A 136 10.56 -34.46 0.51
N GLU A 137 10.15 -33.29 0.05
CA GLU A 137 10.53 -31.99 0.61
C GLU A 137 9.57 -31.59 1.72
N THR A 138 10.12 -31.23 2.88
CA THR A 138 9.33 -30.69 3.98
C THR A 138 9.01 -29.21 3.75
N LEU A 139 7.97 -28.68 4.40
CA LEU A 139 7.70 -27.23 4.43
C LEU A 139 8.95 -26.43 4.87
N ARG A 140 9.75 -26.99 5.78
CA ARG A 140 11.03 -26.42 6.25
C ARG A 140 12.13 -26.39 5.19
N GLU A 141 12.00 -27.13 4.10
CA GLU A 141 12.91 -27.10 2.95
C GLU A 141 12.49 -26.05 1.93
N LEU A 142 11.19 -25.95 1.65
CA LEU A 142 10.63 -24.84 0.87
C LEU A 142 10.85 -23.49 1.57
N GLU A 143 10.82 -23.45 2.90
CA GLU A 143 11.17 -22.27 3.71
C GLU A 143 12.69 -22.07 3.94
N LYS A 144 13.57 -22.77 3.21
CA LYS A 144 14.99 -22.35 3.06
C LYS A 144 15.14 -21.25 2.02
N ASP A 145 14.32 -21.28 0.97
CA ASP A 145 14.34 -20.32 -0.16
C ASP A 145 13.29 -19.21 0.05
N LEU A 146 13.50 -18.38 1.08
CA LEU A 146 12.59 -17.29 1.40
C LEU A 146 13.01 -15.98 0.73
N PHE A 147 12.27 -15.54 -0.28
CA PHE A 147 12.46 -14.23 -0.89
C PHE A 147 12.30 -13.12 0.15
N LEU A 148 13.33 -12.27 0.29
CA LEU A 148 13.47 -11.24 1.34
C LEU A 148 13.25 -11.76 2.77
N GLY A 149 13.41 -13.07 3.00
CA GLY A 149 13.07 -13.72 4.27
C GLY A 149 11.57 -13.81 4.56
N LEU A 150 10.70 -13.50 3.59
CA LEU A 150 9.24 -13.43 3.76
C LEU A 150 8.56 -14.78 3.47
N TYR A 151 8.65 -15.25 2.22
CA TYR A 151 7.87 -16.38 1.68
C TYR A 151 8.68 -17.21 0.65
N PRO A 152 8.33 -18.50 0.43
CA PRO A 152 8.95 -19.33 -0.60
C PRO A 152 8.77 -18.78 -2.02
N THR A 153 9.81 -18.86 -2.86
CA THR A 153 9.77 -18.37 -4.25
C THR A 153 8.67 -19.02 -5.09
N LEU A 154 8.38 -20.32 -4.89
CA LEU A 154 7.31 -21.04 -5.61
C LEU A 154 5.91 -20.49 -5.29
N PHE A 155 5.63 -20.19 -4.02
CA PHE A 155 4.37 -19.56 -3.59
C PHE A 155 4.21 -18.15 -4.19
N LEU A 156 5.31 -17.39 -4.30
CA LEU A 156 5.29 -16.07 -4.92
C LEU A 156 4.99 -16.12 -6.42
N ARG A 157 5.50 -17.13 -7.14
CA ARG A 157 5.17 -17.34 -8.57
C ARG A 157 3.68 -17.58 -8.78
N GLU A 158 3.10 -18.59 -8.11
CA GLU A 158 1.66 -18.87 -8.23
C GLU A 158 0.83 -17.65 -7.79
N THR A 159 1.23 -16.97 -6.72
CA THR A 159 0.54 -15.77 -6.23
C THR A 159 0.62 -14.60 -7.24
N ALA A 160 1.73 -14.46 -7.97
CA ALA A 160 1.87 -13.46 -9.04
C ALA A 160 1.06 -13.83 -10.29
N GLU A 161 1.04 -15.10 -10.70
CA GLU A 161 0.20 -15.59 -11.79
C GLU A 161 -1.30 -15.42 -11.49
N MET A 162 -1.72 -15.66 -10.23
CA MET A 162 -3.11 -15.52 -9.78
C MET A 162 -3.58 -14.08 -9.60
N LEU A 163 -2.69 -13.15 -9.23
CA LEU A 163 -3.05 -11.75 -8.88
C LEU A 163 -2.56 -10.71 -9.90
N GLY A 164 -1.73 -11.13 -10.86
CA GLY A 164 -1.22 -10.32 -11.97
C GLY A 164 -0.60 -8.99 -11.51
N ALA A 165 -0.97 -7.90 -12.17
CA ALA A 165 -0.49 -6.56 -11.91
C ALA A 165 -0.72 -6.08 -10.47
N ARG A 166 -1.72 -6.61 -9.76
CA ARG A 166 -1.97 -6.28 -8.36
C ARG A 166 -0.85 -6.78 -7.45
N PHE A 167 -0.28 -7.96 -7.71
CA PHE A 167 0.87 -8.52 -6.97
C PHE A 167 2.04 -7.52 -6.94
N TYR A 168 2.51 -7.11 -8.11
CA TYR A 168 3.65 -6.19 -8.28
C TYR A 168 3.37 -4.79 -7.71
N SER A 169 2.10 -4.37 -7.67
CA SER A 169 1.69 -3.15 -6.95
C SER A 169 1.77 -3.31 -5.43
N SER A 170 1.39 -4.49 -4.90
CA SER A 170 1.12 -4.73 -3.47
C SER A 170 2.33 -5.02 -2.60
N ILE A 171 3.37 -5.66 -3.15
CA ILE A 171 4.61 -5.95 -2.42
C ILE A 171 5.43 -4.66 -2.33
N ASP A 172 5.73 -4.23 -1.10
CA ASP A 172 6.56 -3.07 -0.83
C ASP A 172 7.60 -3.38 0.23
N ASN A 173 8.85 -3.01 -0.04
CA ASN A 173 10.02 -3.41 0.74
C ASN A 173 10.16 -2.63 2.07
N GLY A 174 9.26 -1.69 2.33
CA GLY A 174 9.21 -0.84 3.53
C GLY A 174 8.05 -1.16 4.48
N GLN A 175 8.04 -0.46 5.62
CA GLN A 175 6.98 -0.58 6.63
C GLN A 175 5.76 0.30 6.29
N THR A 176 4.78 -0.34 5.67
CA THR A 176 3.31 -0.17 5.82
C THR A 176 2.68 1.19 5.53
N PHE A 177 1.60 1.13 4.73
CA PHE A 177 0.42 2.00 4.74
C PHE A 177 0.61 3.51 4.83
N GLU A 178 0.28 4.15 3.70
CA GLU A 178 -0.94 4.98 3.65
C GLU A 178 -1.66 4.71 2.31
N GLU A 179 -2.33 3.56 2.18
CA GLU A 179 -3.42 3.47 1.21
C GLU A 179 -4.59 4.29 1.78
N ILE A 180 -4.67 5.55 1.32
CA ILE A 180 -5.67 6.55 1.72
C ILE A 180 -7.07 5.94 1.77
N PHE A 181 -7.91 6.41 2.69
CA PHE A 181 -9.33 6.05 2.87
C PHE A 181 -10.13 6.11 1.55
N LEU A 182 -10.03 5.03 0.78
CA LEU A 182 -10.75 4.79 -0.45
C LEU A 182 -11.79 3.70 -0.16
N PRO A 183 -13.02 4.09 0.25
CA PRO A 183 -14.06 3.13 0.66
C PRO A 183 -14.53 2.24 -0.49
N ARG A 184 -14.08 0.97 -0.47
CA ARG A 184 -14.60 -0.18 -1.23
C ARG A 184 -14.87 0.10 -2.71
N TRP A 185 -13.85 0.55 -3.40
CA TRP A 185 -13.92 0.96 -4.79
C TRP A 185 -14.07 -0.24 -5.74
N GLN A 186 -15.24 -0.36 -6.37
CA GLN A 186 -15.45 -1.29 -7.49
C GLN A 186 -14.91 -0.67 -8.79
N PHE A 187 -13.60 -0.67 -8.91
CA PHE A 187 -12.93 -0.35 -10.17
C PHE A 187 -13.24 -1.43 -11.21
N SER A 188 -13.50 -1.02 -12.46
CA SER A 188 -13.37 -1.94 -13.60
C SER A 188 -11.91 -1.92 -14.03
N GLU A 189 -11.15 -2.89 -13.56
CA GLU A 189 -9.71 -2.99 -13.76
C GLU A 189 -9.34 -3.78 -15.01
N GLY A 190 -8.21 -3.42 -15.60
CA GLY A 190 -7.51 -4.24 -16.57
C GLY A 190 -6.00 -4.11 -16.37
N ASP A 191 -5.35 -5.24 -16.08
CA ASP A 191 -3.89 -5.38 -16.11
C ASP A 191 -3.33 -4.88 -17.44
N HIS A 192 -2.22 -4.17 -17.40
CA HIS A 192 -1.50 -3.84 -18.61
C HIS A 192 -0.97 -5.13 -19.27
N PRO A 193 -1.19 -5.36 -20.58
CA PRO A 193 -0.89 -6.66 -21.21
C PRO A 193 0.53 -7.17 -20.99
N SER A 194 1.53 -6.27 -20.93
CA SER A 194 2.93 -6.61 -20.71
C SER A 194 3.20 -7.33 -19.38
N VAL A 195 2.37 -7.14 -18.35
CA VAL A 195 2.55 -7.78 -17.03
C VAL A 195 2.40 -9.30 -17.12
N LYS A 196 1.67 -9.81 -18.12
CA LYS A 196 1.57 -11.26 -18.40
C LYS A 196 2.88 -11.88 -18.91
N LEU A 197 3.89 -11.07 -19.20
CA LEU A 197 5.23 -11.50 -19.60
C LEU A 197 6.23 -11.44 -18.44
N TRP A 198 5.80 -11.01 -17.24
CA TRP A 198 6.70 -10.82 -16.09
C TRP A 198 6.80 -12.11 -15.27
N SER A 199 8.02 -12.59 -15.05
CA SER A 199 8.33 -13.78 -14.24
C SER A 199 9.14 -13.44 -13.00
N ILE A 200 8.95 -14.23 -11.94
CA ILE A 200 9.80 -14.17 -10.73
C ILE A 200 10.88 -15.23 -10.87
N GLU A 201 12.14 -14.81 -10.94
CA GLU A 201 13.28 -15.67 -11.16
C GLU A 201 13.67 -16.45 -9.89
N ALA A 202 14.68 -17.32 -9.98
CA ALA A 202 15.06 -18.21 -8.87
C ALA A 202 15.74 -17.50 -7.68
N ASP A 203 16.21 -16.26 -7.87
CA ASP A 203 16.68 -15.36 -6.81
C ASP A 203 15.59 -14.40 -6.31
N GLY A 204 14.36 -14.54 -6.82
CA GLY A 204 13.23 -13.66 -6.56
C GLY A 204 13.31 -12.28 -7.23
N SER A 205 14.30 -12.04 -8.10
CA SER A 205 14.25 -10.90 -9.01
C SER A 205 13.06 -11.02 -9.98
N VAL A 206 12.62 -9.91 -10.57
CA VAL A 206 11.51 -9.89 -11.54
C VAL A 206 12.06 -9.63 -12.93
N SER A 207 11.87 -10.59 -13.84
CA SER A 207 12.12 -10.39 -15.27
C SER A 207 11.00 -9.53 -15.85
N ILE A 208 11.39 -8.47 -16.57
CA ILE A 208 10.48 -7.49 -17.18
C ILE A 208 10.82 -7.38 -18.67
N PRO A 209 10.28 -8.27 -19.54
CA PRO A 209 10.58 -8.23 -20.98
C PRO A 209 9.96 -7.01 -21.67
N GLU A 210 8.79 -6.57 -21.20
CA GLU A 210 8.07 -5.40 -21.70
C GLU A 210 7.45 -4.60 -20.54
N ALA A 211 7.43 -3.28 -20.65
CA ALA A 211 6.84 -2.38 -19.64
C ALA A 211 6.24 -1.13 -20.29
N ALA A 212 5.05 -0.72 -19.83
CA ALA A 212 4.47 0.57 -20.20
C ALA A 212 5.06 1.68 -19.34
N VAL A 213 6.12 2.33 -19.83
CA VAL A 213 6.72 3.51 -19.21
C VAL A 213 5.87 4.74 -19.54
N LEU A 214 5.27 5.37 -18.52
CA LEU A 214 4.42 6.57 -18.71
C LEU A 214 5.24 7.85 -18.95
N VAL A 215 6.42 7.93 -18.34
CA VAL A 215 7.35 9.05 -18.45
C VAL A 215 8.72 8.47 -18.82
N PRO A 216 9.12 8.51 -20.09
CA PRO A 216 10.51 8.24 -20.47
C PRO A 216 11.39 9.43 -20.09
N ALA A 217 12.68 9.18 -19.83
CA ALA A 217 13.66 10.21 -19.47
C ALA A 217 13.92 11.30 -20.53
N SER A 218 13.26 11.20 -21.69
CA SER A 218 13.25 12.18 -22.77
C SER A 218 11.95 13.00 -22.84
N HIS A 219 11.06 12.92 -21.83
CA HIS A 219 9.79 13.63 -21.87
C HIS A 219 9.96 15.14 -21.61
N HIS A 220 10.10 15.89 -22.70
CA HIS A 220 10.03 17.34 -22.73
C HIS A 220 8.60 17.82 -23.10
N GLU A 221 8.23 19.02 -22.61
CA GLU A 221 7.14 19.87 -23.12
C GLU A 221 5.74 19.22 -23.24
N GLY A 222 5.36 18.40 -22.26
CA GLY A 222 3.99 17.87 -22.09
C GLY A 222 3.10 18.69 -21.14
N MET A 223 1.82 18.31 -21.03
CA MET A 223 1.02 18.66 -19.84
C MET A 223 1.51 17.81 -18.65
N PRO A 224 1.52 18.34 -17.41
CA PRO A 224 2.06 17.64 -16.26
C PRO A 224 1.26 16.38 -15.94
N LEU A 225 1.96 15.26 -15.73
CA LEU A 225 1.35 13.98 -15.38
C LEU A 225 1.31 13.86 -13.85
N ILE A 226 0.38 14.59 -13.24
CA ILE A 226 0.20 14.60 -11.78
C ILE A 226 -0.19 13.20 -11.29
N ALA A 227 0.55 12.67 -10.33
CA ALA A 227 0.25 11.43 -9.64
C ALA A 227 0.38 11.58 -8.12
N SER A 228 -0.39 10.79 -7.38
CA SER A 228 -0.14 10.51 -5.97
C SER A 228 0.90 9.39 -5.91
N VAL A 229 2.07 9.65 -5.33
CA VAL A 229 3.14 8.65 -5.14
C VAL A 229 3.27 8.25 -3.67
N THR A 230 3.63 7.00 -3.43
CA THR A 230 3.99 6.48 -2.10
C THR A 230 5.35 5.79 -2.19
N LEU A 231 6.29 6.13 -1.30
CA LEU A 231 7.72 5.85 -1.47
C LEU A 231 8.31 4.99 -0.35
N ALA A 232 9.04 3.93 -0.72
CA ALA A 232 9.43 2.83 0.16
C ALA A 232 10.56 3.18 1.15
N TYR A 233 11.52 4.00 0.73
CA TYR A 233 12.82 4.18 1.43
C TYR A 233 12.97 5.54 2.16
N LEU A 234 11.87 6.24 2.47
CA LEU A 234 11.84 7.61 3.01
C LEU A 234 12.44 7.82 4.43
N MET A 235 13.17 6.86 5.00
CA MET A 235 13.47 6.82 6.44
C MET A 235 14.86 7.34 6.87
N ASP A 236 15.94 7.15 6.09
CA ASP A 236 17.31 7.34 6.62
C ASP A 236 18.35 8.00 5.70
N SER A 237 18.11 8.14 4.38
CA SER A 237 19.09 8.78 3.49
C SER A 237 19.07 10.32 3.61
N GLY A 238 20.02 10.87 4.36
CA GLY A 238 20.15 12.33 4.63
C GLY A 238 20.24 13.25 3.39
N LEU A 239 20.39 12.68 2.20
CA LEU A 239 20.14 13.32 0.90
C LEU A 239 18.80 14.10 0.88
N TYR A 240 17.75 13.57 1.52
CA TYR A 240 16.41 14.10 1.42
C TYR A 240 16.21 15.50 2.04
N GLN A 241 17.10 15.92 2.95
CA GLN A 241 17.05 17.29 3.51
C GLN A 241 17.38 18.39 2.49
N LYS A 242 17.86 18.04 1.28
CA LYS A 242 18.20 19.00 0.23
C LYS A 242 17.07 19.28 -0.77
N LEU A 243 15.96 18.54 -0.73
CA LEU A 243 14.82 18.71 -1.65
C LEU A 243 13.84 19.84 -1.25
N GLY A 244 14.38 20.93 -0.68
CA GLY A 244 13.64 22.16 -0.40
C GLY A 244 12.64 22.12 0.78
N PRO A 245 11.94 23.23 1.05
CA PRO A 245 11.08 23.40 2.23
C PRO A 245 9.81 22.52 2.24
N ALA A 246 9.49 21.84 1.13
CA ALA A 246 8.47 20.78 1.07
C ALA A 246 8.94 19.46 1.76
N GLY A 247 10.20 19.36 2.16
CA GLY A 247 10.78 18.21 2.86
C GLY A 247 10.37 18.05 4.33
N ARG A 248 9.08 18.23 4.68
CA ARG A 248 8.62 17.92 6.06
C ARG A 248 8.72 16.42 6.34
N LYS A 249 9.24 16.09 7.53
CA LYS A 249 9.61 14.72 7.93
C LYS A 249 8.39 13.94 8.43
N GLY A 250 7.70 13.27 7.51
CA GLY A 250 6.58 12.38 7.81
C GLY A 250 5.72 12.06 6.59
N ASP A 251 5.58 13.02 5.69
CA ASP A 251 4.74 12.90 4.49
C ASP A 251 5.33 11.91 3.47
N ARG A 252 4.62 10.80 3.30
CA ARG A 252 4.90 9.69 2.38
C ARG A 252 4.09 9.73 1.08
N ASN A 253 3.01 10.52 1.03
CA ASN A 253 2.01 10.49 -0.03
C ASN A 253 2.02 11.83 -0.78
N ARG A 254 2.62 11.90 -1.96
CA ARG A 254 2.85 13.21 -2.61
C ARG A 254 2.16 13.33 -3.94
N SER A 255 1.43 14.44 -4.12
CA SER A 255 0.92 14.87 -5.41
C SER A 255 2.01 15.57 -6.22
N ILE A 256 2.66 14.86 -7.13
CA ILE A 256 3.79 15.38 -7.93
C ILE A 256 3.55 15.16 -9.42
N ASP A 257 4.15 15.99 -10.28
CA ASP A 257 4.29 15.67 -11.70
C ASP A 257 5.32 14.55 -11.85
N LEU A 258 4.94 13.42 -12.45
CA LEU A 258 5.87 12.33 -12.75
C LEU A 258 6.97 12.78 -13.74
N GLY A 259 6.69 13.77 -14.59
CA GLY A 259 7.65 14.40 -15.50
C GLY A 259 8.67 15.33 -14.82
N GLU A 260 8.39 15.77 -13.59
CA GLU A 260 9.35 16.46 -12.71
C GLU A 260 10.08 15.46 -11.81
N TRP A 261 9.33 14.50 -11.23
CA TRP A 261 9.87 13.42 -10.39
C TRP A 261 11.02 12.69 -11.08
N GLU A 262 10.82 12.27 -12.32
CA GLU A 262 11.80 11.50 -13.09
C GLU A 262 13.16 12.22 -13.20
N LYS A 263 13.16 13.56 -13.26
CA LYS A 263 14.35 14.40 -13.44
C LYS A 263 14.98 14.85 -12.11
N ASN A 264 14.15 15.09 -11.10
CA ASN A 264 14.57 15.66 -9.81
C ASN A 264 14.80 14.59 -8.72
N TRP A 265 14.26 13.38 -8.87
CA TRP A 265 14.54 12.26 -7.99
C TRP A 265 15.94 11.71 -8.26
N LEU A 266 16.88 11.91 -7.33
CA LEU A 266 18.25 11.39 -7.42
C LEU A 266 18.86 11.56 -8.83
N PRO A 267 19.23 12.78 -9.27
CA PRO A 267 19.61 13.12 -10.66
C PRO A 267 20.93 12.48 -11.17
N PHE A 268 21.36 11.37 -10.57
CA PHE A 268 22.50 10.55 -10.93
C PHE A 268 22.11 9.09 -11.27
N SER A 269 20.84 8.71 -11.10
CA SER A 269 20.21 7.46 -11.53
C SER A 269 19.16 7.75 -12.61
N ARG A 270 18.77 6.75 -13.41
CA ARG A 270 17.56 6.85 -14.25
C ARG A 270 16.35 6.41 -13.45
N ASN A 271 15.21 7.06 -13.68
CA ASN A 271 13.97 6.81 -12.97
C ASN A 271 12.85 6.43 -13.95
N TYR A 272 11.95 5.54 -13.52
CA TYR A 272 10.89 5.04 -14.39
C TYR A 272 9.55 4.96 -13.65
N ALA A 273 8.52 5.57 -14.22
CA ALA A 273 7.13 5.36 -13.82
C ALA A 273 6.50 4.28 -14.73
N VAL A 274 6.43 3.05 -14.24
CA VAL A 274 5.90 1.89 -14.99
C VAL A 274 4.43 1.65 -14.63
N ALA A 275 3.54 1.74 -15.62
CA ALA A 275 2.13 1.41 -15.46
C ALA A 275 1.91 -0.10 -15.30
N LEU A 276 1.01 -0.47 -14.38
CA LEU A 276 0.63 -1.85 -14.10
C LEU A 276 -0.86 -2.11 -14.35
N ILE A 277 -1.74 -1.21 -13.90
CA ILE A 277 -3.20 -1.40 -13.92
C ILE A 277 -3.87 -0.15 -14.46
N ASN A 278 -4.80 -0.32 -15.40
CA ASN A 278 -5.77 0.73 -15.76
C ASN A 278 -7.01 0.60 -14.86
N VAL A 279 -7.38 1.68 -14.19
CA VAL A 279 -8.31 1.72 -13.06
C VAL A 279 -9.42 2.72 -13.37
N LYS A 280 -10.68 2.28 -13.48
CA LYS A 280 -11.82 3.14 -13.83
C LYS A 280 -12.68 3.51 -12.63
N PHE A 281 -12.96 4.80 -12.45
CA PHE A 281 -13.73 5.30 -11.31
C PHE A 281 -14.53 6.58 -11.62
N LEU A 282 -15.83 6.60 -11.29
CA LEU A 282 -16.76 7.70 -11.56
C LEU A 282 -16.68 8.18 -13.04
N GLY A 283 -16.51 7.23 -13.96
CA GLY A 283 -16.36 7.46 -15.40
C GLY A 283 -14.99 7.98 -15.86
N ARG A 284 -14.05 8.19 -14.94
CA ARG A 284 -12.68 8.67 -15.20
C ARG A 284 -11.69 7.51 -15.23
N ASP A 285 -10.63 7.65 -16.03
CA ASP A 285 -9.54 6.68 -16.16
C ASP A 285 -8.32 7.12 -15.33
N TYR A 286 -7.79 6.20 -14.52
CA TYR A 286 -6.61 6.37 -13.67
C TYR A 286 -5.61 5.25 -14.02
N VAL A 287 -4.31 5.49 -13.80
CA VAL A 287 -3.26 4.48 -13.99
C VAL A 287 -2.54 4.25 -12.67
N ARG A 288 -2.54 3.00 -12.18
CA ARG A 288 -1.72 2.58 -11.03
C ARG A 288 -0.45 1.90 -11.53
N GLY A 289 0.67 2.16 -10.88
CA GLY A 289 1.96 1.63 -11.29
C GLY A 289 3.02 1.64 -10.18
N ILE A 290 4.26 1.33 -10.58
CA ILE A 290 5.45 1.30 -9.73
C ILE A 290 6.50 2.31 -10.17
N LEU A 291 7.23 2.82 -9.20
CA LEU A 291 8.38 3.71 -9.40
C LEU A 291 9.66 2.87 -9.27
N LEU A 292 10.50 2.88 -10.30
CA LEU A 292 11.78 2.16 -10.36
C LEU A 292 12.96 3.12 -10.48
N GLU A 293 14.09 2.75 -9.87
CA GLU A 293 15.39 3.44 -9.95
C GLU A 293 16.44 2.51 -10.57
N GLU A 294 17.22 2.98 -11.55
CA GLU A 294 18.36 2.26 -12.11
C GLU A 294 19.60 2.44 -11.22
N THR A 295 20.02 1.34 -10.59
CA THR A 295 21.25 1.27 -9.81
C THR A 295 22.50 1.32 -10.68
N ARG A 296 23.67 1.55 -10.07
CA ARG A 296 24.97 1.62 -10.78
C ARG A 296 25.37 0.35 -11.56
N SER A 297 24.71 -0.78 -11.32
CA SER A 297 24.90 -2.04 -12.06
C SER A 297 23.88 -2.25 -13.19
N GLY A 298 23.01 -1.27 -13.47
CA GLY A 298 21.92 -1.39 -14.45
C GLY A 298 20.69 -2.17 -13.95
N ALA A 299 20.69 -2.62 -12.69
CA ALA A 299 19.54 -3.32 -12.11
C ALA A 299 18.49 -2.30 -11.63
N LEU A 300 17.21 -2.56 -11.94
CA LEU A 300 16.08 -1.73 -11.52
C LEU A 300 15.59 -2.12 -10.12
N VAL A 301 15.42 -1.15 -9.22
CA VAL A 301 14.90 -1.35 -7.87
C VAL A 301 13.58 -0.60 -7.70
N LYS A 302 12.54 -1.26 -7.16
CA LYS A 302 11.29 -0.59 -6.79
C LYS A 302 11.52 0.35 -5.61
N VAL A 303 11.30 1.65 -5.85
CA VAL A 303 11.40 2.73 -4.85
C VAL A 303 10.04 3.26 -4.39
N GLY A 304 8.94 2.85 -5.06
CA GLY A 304 7.59 3.20 -4.63
C GLY A 304 6.48 2.70 -5.56
N VAL A 305 5.28 3.23 -5.34
CA VAL A 305 4.08 3.07 -6.16
C VAL A 305 3.52 4.44 -6.54
N PHE A 306 2.71 4.48 -7.60
CA PHE A 306 1.96 5.69 -7.97
C PHE A 306 0.54 5.36 -8.44
N THR A 307 -0.33 6.36 -8.33
CA THR A 307 -1.64 6.41 -9.00
C THR A 307 -1.77 7.79 -9.65
N THR A 308 -1.93 7.87 -10.97
CA THR A 308 -2.15 9.16 -11.65
C THR A 308 -3.43 9.82 -11.13
N ARG A 309 -3.43 11.13 -10.93
CA ARG A 309 -4.68 11.90 -10.84
C ARG A 309 -5.27 12.01 -12.26
N GLU A 310 -6.60 12.03 -12.34
CA GLU A 310 -7.42 12.10 -13.58
C GLU A 310 -6.61 12.42 -14.83
N CYS A 311 -6.31 11.40 -15.65
CA CYS A 311 -5.57 11.57 -16.89
C CYS A 311 -6.34 12.59 -17.75
N LEU A 312 -5.80 13.81 -17.86
CA LEU A 312 -6.48 14.94 -18.50
C LEU A 312 -6.75 14.60 -19.96
N ARG A 313 -7.94 14.05 -20.23
CA ARG A 313 -8.41 13.75 -21.56
C ARG A 313 -8.33 15.06 -22.33
N LYS A 314 -7.42 15.13 -23.31
CA LYS A 314 -7.50 16.14 -24.37
C LYS A 314 -8.92 16.06 -24.90
N LYS A 315 -9.73 17.08 -24.63
CA LYS A 315 -10.98 17.26 -25.38
C LYS A 315 -10.56 17.29 -26.84
N GLY A 316 -11.17 16.42 -27.65
CA GLY A 316 -11.00 16.49 -29.09
C GLY A 316 -11.41 17.88 -29.58
N PRO A 317 -10.83 18.35 -30.70
CA PRO A 317 -11.32 19.55 -31.36
C PRO A 317 -12.81 19.41 -31.76
#